data_AF-A0A059LQ49-F1
#
_entry.id   AF-A0A059LQ49-F1
#
_cell.length_a   1.000
_cell.length_b   1.000
_cell.length_c   1.000
_cell.angle_alpha   90.00
_cell.angle_beta   90.00
_cell.angle_gamma   90.00
#
_symmetry.space_group_name_H-M   'P 1'
#
loop_
_entity.id
_entity.type
_entity.pdbx_description
1 polymer ?
#
loop_
_entity_poly.entity_id
_entity_poly.type
_entity_poly.pdbx_seq_one_letter_code
_entity_poly.pdbx_strand_id
1 'polypeptide(L)'
;MLSCVAPLWEELMFRGFLLPGIRAAAAQLLISKADESLPAAHAVDAAAIALCAALFASVHASPMGFVPLFALGLVFGGAYKATGNLLPCVCLHALWNVAMLVRVVMGG
;
A
#
# COMPACT_ATOMS: atom_id res chain seq x y z
N MET A 1 -3.40 -5.30 -20.81
CA MET A 1 -4.37 -4.86 -19.78
C MET A 1 -3.80 -4.93 -18.37
N LEU A 2 -3.06 -5.99 -18.00
CA LEU A 2 -2.43 -6.16 -16.66
C LEU A 2 -1.49 -5.02 -16.22
N SER A 3 -0.76 -4.37 -17.12
CA SER A 3 0.35 -3.47 -16.72
C SER A 3 -0.06 -2.05 -16.31
N CYS A 4 -1.29 -1.60 -16.64
CA CYS A 4 -1.74 -0.24 -16.31
C CYS A 4 -3.10 -0.22 -15.60
N VAL A 5 -4.05 -1.07 -16.04
CA VAL A 5 -5.41 -1.08 -15.48
C VAL A 5 -5.44 -1.80 -14.13
N ALA A 6 -4.68 -2.89 -13.97
CA ALA A 6 -4.59 -3.58 -12.68
C ALA A 6 -3.95 -2.69 -11.60
N PRO A 7 -2.80 -2.01 -11.84
CA PRO A 7 -2.27 -1.02 -10.90
C PRO A 7 -3.28 0.05 -10.51
N LEU A 8 -4.00 0.64 -11.47
CA LEU A 8 -5.00 1.66 -11.16
C LEU A 8 -6.07 1.14 -10.21
N TRP A 9 -6.63 -0.04 -10.49
CA TRP A 9 -7.66 -0.65 -9.67
C TRP A 9 -7.16 -1.03 -8.28
N GLU A 10 -5.98 -1.63 -8.19
CA GLU A 10 -5.37 -2.04 -6.93
C GLU A 10 -5.04 -0.82 -6.06
N GLU A 11 -4.47 0.25 -6.62
CA GLU A 11 -4.21 1.47 -5.85
C GLU A 11 -5.51 2.12 -5.36
N LEU A 12 -6.57 2.14 -6.18
CA LEU A 12 -7.88 2.65 -5.76
C LEU A 12 -8.43 1.86 -4.57
N MET A 13 -8.40 0.52 -4.63
CA MET A 13 -8.90 -0.33 -3.54
C MET A 13 -8.04 -0.20 -2.27
N PHE A 14 -6.72 -0.31 -2.38
CA PHE A 14 -5.86 -0.39 -1.21
C PHE A 14 -5.53 0.97 -0.62
N ARG A 15 -5.23 1.98 -1.45
CA ARG A 15 -4.80 3.31 -0.98
C ARG A 15 -5.94 4.31 -0.99
N GLY A 16 -6.84 4.21 -1.97
CA GLY A 16 -8.02 5.08 -2.07
C GLY A 16 -9.13 4.73 -1.07
N PHE A 17 -9.24 3.45 -0.67
CA PHE A 17 -10.32 2.99 0.22
C PHE A 17 -9.82 2.33 1.50
N LEU A 18 -9.07 1.23 1.39
CA LEU A 18 -8.72 0.39 2.55
C LEU A 18 -7.82 1.13 3.55
N LEU A 19 -6.75 1.77 3.10
CA LEU A 19 -5.81 2.49 3.97
C LEU A 19 -6.48 3.67 4.71
N PRO A 20 -7.29 4.54 4.07
CA PRO A 20 -8.11 5.52 4.77
C PRO A 20 -9.08 4.88 5.77
N GLY A 21 -9.71 3.75 5.41
CA GLY A 21 -10.62 3.01 6.30
C GLY A 21 -9.91 2.48 7.55
N ILE A 22 -8.74 1.86 7.40
CA ILE A 22 -7.91 1.36 8.51
C ILE A 22 -7.50 2.53 9.42
N ARG A 23 -7.07 3.66 8.85
CA ARG A 23 -6.71 4.86 9.62
C ARG A 23 -7.89 5.41 10.40
N ALA A 24 -9.07 5.51 9.78
CA ALA A 24 -10.27 6.00 10.44
C ALA A 24 -10.70 5.10 11.61
N ALA A 25 -10.68 3.78 11.40
CA ALA A 25 -10.97 2.80 12.46
C ALA A 25 -9.95 2.86 13.60
N ALA A 26 -8.65 2.93 13.29
CA ALA A 26 -7.59 3.06 14.28
C ALA A 26 -7.70 4.38 15.07
N ALA A 27 -8.02 5.49 14.39
CA ALA A 27 -8.28 6.77 15.05
C ALA A 27 -9.45 6.69 16.02
N GLN A 28 -10.57 6.03 15.67
CA GLN A 28 -11.69 5.83 16.60
C GLN A 28 -11.30 5.02 17.85
N LEU A 29 -10.48 3.97 17.67
CA LEU A 29 -9.96 3.14 18.77
C LEU A 29 -8.94 3.86 19.65
N LEU A 30 -8.29 4.91 19.13
CA LEU A 30 -7.29 5.68 19.86
C LEU A 30 -7.83 6.99 20.43
N ILE A 31 -8.82 7.62 19.81
CA ILE A 31 -9.57 8.75 20.40
C ILE A 31 -10.26 8.33 21.70
N SER A 32 -10.64 7.06 21.82
CA SER A 32 -11.14 6.49 23.08
C SER A 32 -10.06 6.31 24.16
N LYS A 33 -8.78 6.57 23.87
CA LYS A 33 -7.64 6.37 24.79
C LYS A 33 -6.58 7.47 24.81
N ALA A 34 -6.60 8.46 23.92
CA ALA A 34 -5.46 9.33 23.70
C ALA A 34 -5.70 10.79 24.11
N ASP A 35 -4.95 11.18 25.13
CA ASP A 35 -4.32 12.48 25.29
C ASP A 35 -3.53 12.86 24.01
N GLU A 36 -3.57 14.15 23.66
CA GLU A 36 -3.25 14.76 22.36
C GLU A 36 -1.74 14.81 22.07
N SER A 37 -1.05 13.66 22.12
CA SER A 37 0.38 13.60 21.84
C SER A 37 0.66 13.15 20.40
N LEU A 38 1.30 14.05 19.63
CA LEU A 38 1.85 13.85 18.28
C LEU A 38 2.55 12.50 17.98
N PRO A 39 3.22 11.79 18.93
CA PRO A 39 3.86 10.49 18.65
C PRO A 39 2.87 9.37 18.28
N ALA A 40 1.65 9.42 18.81
CA ALA A 40 0.65 8.37 18.57
C ALA A 40 0.15 8.39 17.12
N ALA A 41 -0.06 9.58 16.54
CA ALA A 41 -0.57 9.72 15.17
C ALA A 41 0.38 9.13 14.11
N HIS A 42 1.69 9.35 14.26
CA HIS A 42 2.67 8.77 13.33
C HIS A 42 2.76 7.24 13.46
N ALA A 43 2.64 6.71 14.68
CA ALA A 43 2.61 5.27 14.91
C ALA A 43 1.37 4.62 14.28
N VAL A 44 0.21 5.28 14.37
CA VAL A 44 -1.03 4.85 13.70
C VAL A 44 -0.86 4.76 12.20
N ASP A 45 -0.29 5.80 11.60
CA ASP A 45 -0.07 5.81 10.17
C ASP A 45 0.86 4.68 9.72
N ALA A 46 1.96 4.46 10.45
CA ALA A 46 2.92 3.41 10.14
C ALA A 46 2.26 2.03 10.26
N ALA A 47 1.48 1.79 11.33
CA ALA A 47 0.75 0.55 11.54
C ALA A 47 -0.32 0.34 10.45
N ALA A 48 -1.07 1.38 10.09
CA ALA A 48 -2.08 1.31 9.03
C ALA A 48 -1.46 1.01 7.66
N ILE A 49 -0.32 1.64 7.33
CA ILE A 49 0.44 1.35 6.12
C ILE A 49 0.95 -0.09 6.14
N ALA A 50 1.54 -0.55 7.24
CA ALA A 50 2.04 -1.91 7.36
C ALA A 50 0.93 -2.96 7.22
N LEU A 51 -0.21 -2.75 7.88
CA LEU A 51 -1.37 -3.64 7.75
C LEU A 51 -1.91 -3.66 6.31
N CYS A 52 -2.06 -2.50 5.70
CA CYS A 52 -2.51 -2.39 4.30
C CYS A 52 -1.55 -3.11 3.35
N ALA A 53 -0.23 -2.94 3.54
CA ALA A 53 0.80 -3.60 2.76
C ALA A 53 0.80 -5.13 2.95
N ALA A 54 0.55 -5.61 4.17
CA ALA A 54 0.45 -7.04 4.46
C ALA A 54 -0.78 -7.66 3.79
N LEU A 55 -1.92 -6.98 3.82
CA LEU A 55 -3.14 -7.41 3.13
C LEU A 55 -2.94 -7.42 1.61
N PHE A 56 -2.30 -6.38 1.07
CA PHE A 56 -1.90 -6.32 -0.35
C PHE A 56 -1.03 -7.52 -0.73
N ALA A 57 0.04 -7.81 0.01
CA ALA A 57 0.89 -8.96 -0.27
C ALA A 57 0.15 -10.31 -0.15
N SER A 58 -0.76 -10.43 0.82
CA SER A 58 -1.48 -11.68 1.09
C SER A 58 -2.47 -12.06 -0.02
N VAL A 59 -3.20 -11.09 -0.59
CA VAL A 59 -4.20 -11.39 -1.65
C VAL A 59 -3.57 -11.94 -2.93
N HIS A 60 -2.26 -11.74 -3.12
CA HIS A 60 -1.51 -12.28 -4.26
C HIS A 60 -1.18 -13.77 -4.10
N ALA A 61 -1.45 -14.38 -2.93
CA ALA A 61 -1.36 -15.81 -2.68
C ALA A 61 -0.02 -16.46 -3.09
N SER A 62 1.09 -15.72 -2.99
CA SER A 62 2.42 -16.18 -3.36
C SER A 62 3.38 -16.07 -2.18
N PRO A 63 3.82 -17.19 -1.57
CA PRO A 63 4.80 -17.16 -0.49
C PRO A 63 6.12 -16.50 -0.90
N MET A 64 6.60 -16.78 -2.12
CA MET A 64 7.81 -16.14 -2.66
C MET A 64 7.59 -14.65 -2.99
N GLY A 65 6.39 -14.29 -3.43
CA GLY A 65 6.03 -12.91 -3.75
C GLY A 65 5.71 -12.05 -2.53
N PHE A 66 5.46 -12.66 -1.36
CA PHE A 66 4.97 -11.94 -0.20
C PHE A 66 5.92 -10.82 0.25
N VAL A 67 7.20 -11.15 0.47
CA VAL A 67 8.20 -10.18 0.94
C VAL A 67 8.37 -9.00 -0.02
N PRO A 68 8.61 -9.21 -1.35
CA PRO A 68 8.74 -8.09 -2.26
C PRO A 68 7.43 -7.28 -2.40
N LEU A 69 6.26 -7.92 -2.44
CA LEU A 69 4.98 -7.21 -2.52
C LEU A 69 4.66 -6.42 -1.26
N PHE A 70 5.03 -6.94 -0.08
CA PHE A 70 4.90 -6.24 1.18
C PHE A 70 5.77 -4.99 1.20
N ALA A 71 7.04 -5.11 0.84
CA ALA A 71 7.96 -3.97 0.75
C ALA A 71 7.45 -2.91 -0.23
N LEU A 72 6.95 -3.35 -1.39
CA LEU A 72 6.35 -2.47 -2.39
C LEU A 72 5.10 -1.75 -1.83
N GLY A 73 4.23 -2.49 -1.13
CA GLY A 73 3.07 -1.94 -0.42
C GLY A 73 3.44 -0.88 0.63
N LEU A 74 4.54 -1.05 1.36
CA LEU A 74 5.06 -0.04 2.30
C LEU A 74 5.49 1.24 1.56
N VAL A 75 6.23 1.10 0.46
CA VAL A 75 6.66 2.23 -0.37
C VAL A 75 5.45 3.00 -0.90
N PHE A 76 4.45 2.29 -1.42
CA PHE A 76 3.24 2.91 -1.95
C PHE A 76 2.40 3.59 -0.87
N GLY A 77 2.22 2.95 0.29
CA GLY A 77 1.52 3.56 1.42
C GLY A 77 2.24 4.80 1.98
N GLY A 78 3.57 4.78 1.98
CA GLY A 78 4.40 5.94 2.33
C GLY A 78 4.29 7.07 1.31
N ALA A 79 4.37 6.76 0.02
CA ALA A 79 4.19 7.74 -1.05
C ALA A 79 2.80 8.38 -1.01
N TYR A 80 1.75 7.59 -0.80
CA TYR A 80 0.39 8.11 -0.64
C TYR A 80 0.26 9.00 0.60
N LYS A 81 0.85 8.60 1.73
CA LYS A 81 0.87 9.44 2.95
C LYS A 81 1.58 10.78 2.70
N ALA A 82 2.71 10.77 2.01
CA ALA A 82 3.52 11.96 1.79
C ALA A 82 2.89 12.91 0.76
N THR A 83 2.17 12.39 -0.23
CA THR A 83 1.67 13.19 -1.36
C THR A 83 0.16 13.44 -1.33
N GLY A 84 -0.61 12.63 -0.59
CA GLY A 84 -2.06 12.61 -0.67
C GLY A 84 -2.61 12.22 -2.04
N ASN A 85 -1.77 11.73 -2.95
CA ASN A 85 -2.10 11.52 -4.36
C ASN A 85 -1.89 10.06 -4.76
N LEU A 86 -2.86 9.48 -5.46
CA LEU A 86 -2.79 8.11 -5.98
C LEU A 86 -1.92 8.00 -7.22
N LEU A 87 -1.77 9.07 -8.02
CA LEU A 87 -1.06 9.03 -9.29
C LEU A 87 0.41 8.55 -9.15
N PRO A 88 1.22 9.05 -8.19
CA PRO A 88 2.56 8.52 -7.97
C PRO A 88 2.58 7.02 -7.67
N CYS A 89 1.60 6.53 -6.89
CA CYS A 89 1.50 5.12 -6.55
C CYS A 89 1.15 4.28 -7.78
N VAL A 90 0.18 4.73 -8.58
CA VAL A 90 -0.24 4.05 -9.82
C VAL A 90 0.92 4.01 -10.82
N CYS A 91 1.67 5.10 -10.98
CA CYS A 91 2.83 5.14 -11.87
C CYS A 91 3.94 4.20 -11.42
N LEU A 92 4.31 4.21 -10.13
CA LEU A 92 5.34 3.33 -9.60
C LEU A 92 4.93 1.85 -9.69
N HIS A 93 3.65 1.54 -9.47
CA HIS A 93 3.12 0.19 -9.60
C HIS A 93 3.09 -0.27 -11.06
N ALA A 94 2.64 0.57 -11.98
CA ALA A 94 2.72 0.26 -13.41
C ALA A 94 4.17 0.02 -13.87
N LEU A 95 5.12 0.83 -13.40
CA LEU A 95 6.55 0.62 -13.65
C LEU A 95 7.06 -0.72 -13.12
N TRP A 96 6.68 -1.10 -11.89
CA TRP A 96 7.00 -2.40 -11.32
C TRP A 96 6.45 -3.55 -12.17
N ASN A 97 5.18 -3.47 -12.58
CA ASN A 97 4.55 -4.50 -13.42
C ASN A 97 5.22 -4.63 -14.78
N VAL A 98 5.64 -3.50 -15.38
CA VAL A 98 6.43 -3.52 -16.62
C VAL A 98 7.79 -4.19 -16.38
N ALA A 99 8.50 -3.85 -15.30
CA ALA A 99 9.79 -4.46 -14.97
C ALA A 99 9.68 -5.99 -14.77
N MET A 100 8.62 -6.46 -14.10
CA MET A 100 8.36 -7.89 -13.92
C MET A 100 7.98 -8.58 -15.23
N LEU A 101 7.15 -7.94 -16.07
CA LEU A 101 6.84 -8.45 -17.40
C LEU A 101 8.10 -8.62 -18.24
N VAL A 102 8.99 -7.62 -18.24
CA VAL A 102 10.27 -7.68 -18.95
C VAL A 102 11.13 -8.84 -18.42
N ARG A 103 11.24 -9.01 -17.09
CA ARG A 103 11.98 -10.13 -16.50
C ARG A 103 11.46 -11.48 -16.98
N VAL A 104 10.15 -11.69 -16.96
CA VAL A 104 9.54 -12.95 -17.41
C VAL A 104 9.78 -13.18 -18.91
N VAL A 105 9.63 -12.15 -19.74
CA VAL A 105 9.83 -12.27 -21.20
C VAL A 105 11.29 -12.53 -21.56
N MET A 106 12.24 -11.98 -20.80
CA MET A 106 13.68 -12.15 -21.03
C MET A 106 14.27 -13.42 -20.41
N GLY A 107 13.43 -14.34 -19.92
CA GLY A 107 13.87 -15.63 -19.37
C GLY A 107 14.50 -15.53 -17.99
N GLY A 108 14.13 -14.52 -17.20
CA GLY A 108 14.44 -14.44 -15.77
C GLY A 108 13.69 -15.47 -14.94
#